data_AF-A0A9E5EXC5-F1
#
_entry.id   AF-A0A9E5EXC5-F1
#
_cell.length_a   1.000
_cell.length_b   1.000
_cell.length_c   1.000
_cell.angle_alpha   90.00
_cell.angle_beta   90.00
_cell.angle_gamma   90.00
#
_symmetry.space_group_name_H-M   'P 1'
#
loop_
_entity.id
_entity.type
_entity.pdbx_description
1 polymer ?
#
loop_
_entity_poly.entity_id
_entity_poly.type
_entity_poly.pdbx_seq_one_letter_code
_entity_poly.pdbx_strand_id
1 'polypeptide(L)'
;MKSQLEKLLLAVQKDAGERGLSRLEDNLISRTKGDFENACASLAKGAGVVIFTGFFIPTATPPAPETDGPLGALFIARTLLSLGRKVIITCEKNCLPAFEVSLQYLGLGDKIALIESPIEASADYAQSFLSQLKEKIGDISHFIAIEKCGPSHLPASIPEQNISAFLDSTDVSSRGKILTMSGKDIT
;
A
#
# COMPACT_ATOMS: atom_id res chain seq x y z
N MET A 1 14.35 -9.35 -27.37
CA MET A 1 13.15 -8.55 -27.01
C MET A 1 12.90 -8.74 -25.53
N LYS A 2 12.59 -7.68 -24.77
CA LYS A 2 12.25 -7.81 -23.34
C LYS A 2 10.93 -8.58 -23.17
N SER A 3 10.85 -9.45 -22.17
CA SER A 3 9.61 -10.14 -21.81
C SER A 3 8.52 -9.14 -21.38
N GLN A 4 7.25 -9.55 -21.41
CA GLN A 4 6.17 -8.66 -20.97
C GLN A 4 6.30 -8.31 -19.48
N LEU A 5 6.77 -9.26 -18.67
CA LEU A 5 7.06 -9.07 -17.26
C LEU A 5 8.17 -8.04 -17.04
N GLU A 6 9.27 -8.14 -17.79
CA GLU A 6 10.37 -7.17 -17.72
C GLU A 6 9.90 -5.75 -18.11
N LYS A 7 9.00 -5.63 -19.09
CA LYS A 7 8.43 -4.33 -19.46
C LYS A 7 7.57 -3.73 -18.34
N LEU A 8 6.75 -4.55 -17.67
CA LEU A 8 5.96 -4.11 -16.51
C LEU A 8 6.85 -3.68 -15.36
N LEU A 9 7.87 -4.49 -15.03
CA LEU A 9 8.80 -4.19 -13.95
C LEU A 9 9.52 -2.86 -14.17
N LEU A 10 10.01 -2.62 -15.39
CA LEU A 10 10.65 -1.35 -15.76
C LEU A 10 9.70 -0.15 -15.75
N ALA A 11 8.39 -0.37 -15.89
CA ALA A 11 7.40 0.69 -15.81
C ALA A 11 7.12 1.09 -14.36
N VAL A 12 7.10 0.13 -13.43
CA VAL A 12 6.71 0.35 -12.01
C VAL A 12 7.89 0.58 -11.08
N GLN A 13 9.08 0.02 -11.36
CA GLN A 13 10.30 0.22 -10.57
C GLN A 13 11.11 1.40 -11.10
N LYS A 14 10.53 2.60 -11.01
CA LYS A 14 11.23 3.86 -11.31
C LYS A 14 11.34 4.69 -10.05
N ASP A 15 12.54 5.20 -9.78
CA ASP A 15 12.74 6.22 -8.75
C ASP A 15 12.28 7.59 -9.28
N ALA A 16 10.96 7.72 -9.47
CA ALA A 16 10.36 8.93 -9.99
C ALA A 16 10.58 10.08 -8.99
N GLY A 17 11.15 11.19 -9.47
CA GLY A 17 11.54 12.33 -8.64
C GLY A 17 12.80 12.13 -7.82
N GLU A 18 13.62 11.11 -8.12
CA GLU A 18 14.91 10.82 -7.45
C GLU A 18 14.78 10.73 -5.92
N ARG A 19 13.70 10.10 -5.44
CA ARG A 19 13.30 10.04 -4.03
C ARG A 19 14.15 9.11 -3.16
N GLY A 20 15.14 8.43 -3.75
CA GLY A 20 16.12 7.65 -3.00
C GLY A 20 16.03 6.15 -3.20
N LEU A 21 15.05 5.67 -3.97
CA LEU A 21 14.84 4.24 -4.21
C LEU A 21 15.96 3.62 -5.06
N SER A 22 16.69 4.41 -5.85
CA SER A 22 17.77 3.91 -6.71
C SER A 22 19.13 4.58 -6.48
N ARG A 23 19.30 5.37 -5.41
CA ARG A 23 20.52 6.18 -5.18
C ARG A 23 21.77 5.36 -4.84
N LEU A 24 21.60 4.19 -4.23
CA LEU A 24 22.70 3.30 -3.85
C LEU A 24 22.82 2.14 -4.85
N GLU A 25 24.02 1.57 -5.03
CA GLU A 25 24.19 0.35 -5.84
C GLU A 25 23.37 -0.83 -5.28
N ASP A 26 23.30 -0.91 -3.95
CA ASP A 26 22.50 -1.87 -3.20
C ASP A 26 21.26 -1.18 -2.61
N ASN A 27 20.18 -1.13 -3.39
CA ASN A 27 18.95 -0.38 -3.10
C ASN A 27 17.71 -1.29 -3.09
N LEU A 28 16.54 -0.72 -2.77
CA LEU A 28 15.29 -1.51 -2.67
C LEU A 28 14.92 -2.22 -3.98
N ILE A 29 15.25 -1.64 -5.13
CA ILE A 29 15.01 -2.23 -6.45
C ILE A 29 15.98 -3.39 -6.71
N SER A 30 17.27 -3.24 -6.40
CA SER A 30 18.26 -4.29 -6.64
C SER A 30 18.18 -5.45 -5.64
N ARG A 31 17.80 -5.20 -4.38
CA ARG A 31 17.63 -6.22 -3.34
C ARG A 31 16.45 -7.17 -3.53
N THR A 32 15.42 -6.73 -4.24
CA THR A 32 14.14 -7.45 -4.41
C THR A 32 14.01 -8.09 -5.81
N LYS A 33 15.15 -8.37 -6.46
CA LYS A 33 15.15 -8.92 -7.82
C LYS A 33 14.44 -10.27 -7.85
N GLY A 34 13.37 -10.35 -8.65
CA GLY A 34 12.55 -11.55 -8.80
C GLY A 34 11.31 -11.57 -7.89
N ASP A 35 11.26 -10.75 -6.85
CA ASP A 35 10.13 -10.74 -5.90
C ASP A 35 8.81 -10.39 -6.57
N PHE A 36 8.84 -9.47 -7.55
CA PHE A 36 7.64 -9.14 -8.32
C PHE A 36 7.06 -10.36 -9.06
N GLU A 37 7.91 -11.13 -9.75
CA GLU A 37 7.50 -12.34 -10.46
C GLU A 37 6.98 -13.40 -9.48
N ASN A 38 7.72 -13.62 -8.40
CA ASN A 38 7.38 -14.60 -7.38
C ASN A 38 6.06 -14.25 -6.68
N ALA A 39 5.83 -12.97 -6.36
CA ALA A 39 4.58 -12.48 -5.78
C ALA A 39 3.41 -12.70 -6.74
N CYS A 40 3.55 -12.33 -8.02
CA CYS A 40 2.53 -12.60 -9.03
C CYS A 40 2.21 -14.10 -9.16
N ALA A 41 3.24 -14.95 -9.22
CA ALA A 41 3.08 -16.39 -9.34
C ALA A 41 2.43 -17.02 -8.10
N SER A 42 2.76 -16.53 -6.90
CA SER A 42 2.15 -16.97 -5.64
C SER A 42 0.66 -16.58 -5.58
N LEU A 43 0.35 -15.31 -5.87
CA LEU A 43 -1.02 -14.80 -5.88
C LEU A 43 -1.90 -15.51 -6.91
N ALA A 44 -1.36 -15.84 -8.08
CA ALA A 44 -2.08 -16.58 -9.11
C ALA A 44 -2.55 -17.97 -8.65
N LYS A 45 -1.89 -18.58 -7.65
CA LYS A 45 -2.21 -19.91 -7.10
C LYS A 45 -3.03 -19.85 -5.79
N GLY A 46 -3.20 -18.67 -5.20
CA GLY A 46 -3.88 -18.49 -3.92
C GLY A 46 -5.39 -18.77 -3.94
N ALA A 47 -6.01 -18.74 -2.75
CA ALA A 47 -7.45 -18.90 -2.57
C ALA A 47 -8.09 -17.57 -2.11
N GLY A 48 -8.05 -17.28 -0.81
CA GLY A 48 -8.46 -16.01 -0.22
C GLY A 48 -7.28 -15.04 -0.05
N VAL A 49 -7.52 -13.76 -0.37
CA VAL A 49 -6.53 -12.68 -0.25
C VAL A 49 -7.12 -11.54 0.58
N VAL A 50 -6.33 -11.04 1.53
CA VAL A 50 -6.69 -9.89 2.36
C VAL A 50 -5.71 -8.76 2.06
N ILE A 51 -6.22 -7.62 1.63
CA ILE A 51 -5.43 -6.45 1.23
C ILE A 51 -5.57 -5.39 2.32
N PHE A 52 -4.48 -5.05 2.98
CA PHE A 52 -4.36 -3.92 3.90
C PHE A 52 -3.85 -2.70 3.16
N THR A 53 -4.51 -1.56 3.34
CA THR A 53 -4.08 -0.31 2.75
C THR A 53 -4.58 0.88 3.55
N GLY A 54 -3.91 2.01 3.42
CA GLY A 54 -4.29 3.25 4.04
C GLY A 54 -3.15 3.85 4.83
N PHE A 55 -3.02 5.16 4.66
CA PHE A 55 -2.02 5.99 5.31
C PHE A 55 -2.71 7.28 5.73
N PHE A 56 -2.97 7.45 7.02
CA PHE A 56 -3.59 8.69 7.51
C PHE A 56 -2.54 9.79 7.65
N ILE A 57 -2.82 10.98 7.11
CA ILE A 57 -1.94 12.16 7.19
C ILE A 57 -2.56 13.16 8.19
N PRO A 58 -2.11 13.18 9.46
CA PRO A 58 -2.71 14.04 10.49
C PRO A 58 -2.50 15.54 10.25
N THR A 59 -1.45 15.89 9.51
CA THR A 59 -1.03 17.27 9.21
C THR A 59 -1.66 17.84 7.94
N ALA A 60 -2.43 17.04 7.20
CA ALA A 60 -3.20 17.55 6.06
C ALA A 60 -4.25 18.57 6.52
N THR A 61 -4.73 19.43 5.62
CA THR A 61 -5.75 20.43 5.91
C THR A 61 -6.97 20.26 5.00
N PRO A 62 -8.06 19.62 5.46
CA PRO A 62 -8.22 18.95 6.76
C PRO A 62 -7.40 17.64 6.84
N PRO A 63 -7.20 17.07 8.05
CA PRO A 63 -6.58 15.76 8.22
C PRO A 63 -7.31 14.70 7.39
N ALA A 64 -6.57 13.93 6.59
CA ALA A 64 -7.15 13.08 5.57
C ALA A 64 -6.27 11.85 5.30
N PRO A 65 -6.85 10.75 4.82
CA PRO A 65 -6.06 9.66 4.28
C PRO A 65 -5.33 10.08 3.00
N GLU A 66 -4.15 9.52 2.79
CA GLU A 66 -3.43 9.58 1.53
C GLU A 66 -4.19 8.88 0.41
N THR A 67 -3.92 9.29 -0.82
CA THR A 67 -4.54 8.70 -2.02
C THR A 67 -3.71 7.59 -2.65
N ASP A 68 -2.42 7.51 -2.33
CA ASP A 68 -1.56 6.39 -2.68
C ASP A 68 -1.86 5.17 -1.81
N GLY A 69 -1.90 4.00 -2.42
CA GLY A 69 -2.43 2.76 -1.83
C GLY A 69 -3.84 2.40 -2.29
N PRO A 70 -4.90 3.16 -1.94
CA PRO A 70 -6.28 2.76 -2.18
C PRO A 70 -6.61 2.39 -3.63
N LEU A 71 -6.11 3.15 -4.61
CA LEU A 71 -6.32 2.86 -6.03
C LEU A 71 -5.62 1.55 -6.46
N GLY A 72 -4.41 1.31 -5.96
CA GLY A 72 -3.69 0.05 -6.18
C GLY A 72 -4.41 -1.15 -5.57
N ALA A 73 -4.94 -0.98 -4.35
CA ALA A 73 -5.73 -2.00 -3.67
C ALA A 73 -7.00 -2.36 -4.44
N LEU A 74 -7.77 -1.38 -4.92
CA LEU A 74 -8.95 -1.62 -5.75
C LEU A 74 -8.61 -2.33 -7.05
N PHE A 75 -7.53 -1.91 -7.72
CA PHE A 75 -7.07 -2.54 -8.96
C PHE A 75 -6.72 -4.02 -8.75
N ILE A 76 -5.94 -4.32 -7.72
CA ILE A 76 -5.53 -5.68 -7.38
C ILE A 76 -6.75 -6.51 -6.96
N ALA A 77 -7.63 -5.97 -6.12
CA ALA A 77 -8.83 -6.67 -5.68
C ALA A 77 -9.74 -7.06 -6.86
N ARG A 78 -10.00 -6.12 -7.77
CA ARG A 78 -10.79 -6.39 -8.99
C ARG A 78 -10.13 -7.46 -9.86
N THR A 79 -8.81 -7.39 -10.03
CA THR A 79 -8.04 -8.36 -10.82
C THR A 79 -8.12 -9.77 -10.21
N LEU A 80 -7.92 -9.89 -8.90
CA LEU A 80 -8.00 -11.16 -8.18
C LEU A 80 -9.41 -11.75 -8.21
N LEU A 81 -10.46 -10.92 -8.09
CA LEU A 81 -11.84 -11.37 -8.31
C LEU A 81 -12.04 -11.95 -9.72
N SER A 82 -11.53 -11.29 -10.76
CA SER A 82 -11.61 -11.79 -12.14
C SER A 82 -10.85 -13.11 -12.34
N LEU A 83 -9.87 -13.41 -11.48
CA LEU A 83 -9.15 -14.68 -11.44
C LEU A 83 -9.82 -15.74 -10.54
N GLY A 84 -11.03 -15.48 -10.03
CA GLY A 84 -11.80 -16.41 -9.21
C GLY A 84 -11.37 -16.47 -7.74
N ARG A 85 -10.61 -15.47 -7.27
CA ARG A 85 -10.17 -15.39 -5.87
C ARG A 85 -11.20 -14.66 -5.02
N LYS A 86 -11.25 -14.97 -3.73
CA LYS A 86 -12.03 -14.21 -2.76
C LYS A 86 -11.15 -13.12 -2.15
N VAL A 87 -11.68 -11.90 -2.03
CA VAL A 87 -10.89 -10.75 -1.62
C VAL A 87 -11.59 -9.96 -0.51
N ILE A 88 -10.81 -9.57 0.49
CA ILE A 88 -11.18 -8.56 1.49
C ILE A 88 -10.26 -7.36 1.31
N ILE A 89 -10.82 -6.16 1.37
CA ILE A 89 -10.04 -4.93 1.57
C ILE A 89 -10.19 -4.52 3.04
N THR A 90 -9.05 -4.23 3.68
CA THR A 90 -9.00 -3.67 5.01
C THR A 90 -8.27 -2.32 4.98
N CYS A 91 -8.82 -1.34 5.69
CA CYS A 91 -8.23 -0.01 5.79
C CYS A 91 -8.68 0.69 7.08
N GLU A 92 -7.96 1.73 7.49
CA GLU A 92 -8.36 2.55 8.63
C GLU A 92 -9.74 3.16 8.41
N LYS A 93 -10.43 3.47 9.52
CA LYS A 93 -11.77 4.07 9.52
C LYS A 93 -11.93 5.25 8.58
N ASN A 94 -10.94 6.14 8.55
CA ASN A 94 -10.98 7.37 7.75
C ASN A 94 -10.86 7.10 6.24
N CYS A 95 -10.40 5.92 5.85
CA CYS A 95 -10.31 5.47 4.45
C CYS A 95 -11.61 4.79 3.98
N LEU A 96 -12.45 4.29 4.89
CA LEU A 96 -13.65 3.50 4.55
C LEU A 96 -14.60 4.22 3.57
N PRO A 97 -14.96 5.50 3.74
CA PRO A 97 -15.92 6.16 2.85
C PRO A 97 -15.47 6.19 1.39
N ALA A 98 -14.15 6.36 1.16
CA ALA A 98 -13.60 6.36 -0.20
C ALA A 98 -13.74 4.98 -0.86
N PHE A 99 -13.55 3.90 -0.11
CA PHE A 99 -13.75 2.54 -0.61
C PHE A 99 -15.22 2.20 -0.82
N GLU A 100 -16.12 2.60 0.08
CA GLU A 100 -17.56 2.37 -0.07
C GLU A 100 -18.08 2.96 -1.39
N VAL A 101 -17.76 4.24 -1.65
CA VAL A 101 -18.14 4.91 -2.89
C VAL A 101 -17.50 4.22 -4.10
N SER A 102 -16.22 3.85 -4.02
CA SER A 102 -15.52 3.19 -5.11
C SER A 102 -16.09 1.81 -5.45
N LEU A 103 -16.38 0.99 -4.43
CA LEU A 103 -16.96 -0.34 -4.60
C LEU A 103 -18.39 -0.25 -5.14
N GLN A 104 -19.18 0.72 -4.68
CA GLN A 104 -20.51 0.97 -5.23
C GLN A 104 -20.44 1.39 -6.70
N TYR A 105 -19.58 2.36 -7.04
CA TYR A 105 -19.37 2.83 -8.41
C TYR A 105 -18.94 1.71 -9.37
N LEU A 106 -18.10 0.79 -8.88
CA LEU A 106 -17.63 -0.36 -9.64
C LEU A 106 -18.64 -1.54 -9.68
N GLY A 107 -19.75 -1.49 -8.92
CA GLY A 107 -20.69 -2.60 -8.79
C GLY A 107 -20.07 -3.83 -8.10
N LEU A 108 -19.16 -3.60 -7.14
CA LEU A 108 -18.39 -4.61 -6.41
C LEU A 108 -18.73 -4.69 -4.92
N GLY A 109 -19.66 -3.89 -4.41
CA GLY A 109 -20.04 -3.85 -2.99
C GLY A 109 -20.45 -5.21 -2.41
N ASP A 110 -21.12 -6.05 -3.21
CA ASP A 110 -21.53 -7.40 -2.77
C ASP A 110 -20.44 -8.47 -2.99
N LYS A 111 -19.35 -8.13 -3.67
CA LYS A 111 -18.29 -9.07 -4.09
C LYS A 111 -16.99 -8.92 -3.30
N ILE A 112 -16.72 -7.72 -2.81
CA ILE A 112 -15.53 -7.41 -2.01
C ILE A 112 -16.01 -6.96 -0.65
N ALA A 113 -15.67 -7.72 0.39
CA ALA A 113 -15.90 -7.26 1.75
C ALA A 113 -14.91 -6.15 2.10
N LEU A 114 -15.43 -5.07 2.66
CA LEU A 114 -14.67 -3.98 3.24
C LEU A 114 -14.74 -4.09 4.77
N ILE A 115 -13.59 -4.15 5.43
CA ILE A 115 -13.50 -4.32 6.88
C ILE A 115 -12.54 -3.27 7.45
N GLU A 116 -12.92 -2.63 8.55
CA GLU A 116 -12.02 -1.70 9.24
C GLU A 116 -10.77 -2.44 9.73
N SER A 117 -9.60 -1.90 9.41
CA SER A 117 -8.32 -2.41 9.90
C SER A 117 -8.22 -2.22 11.41
N PRO A 118 -7.62 -3.17 12.13
CA PRO A 118 -7.50 -3.07 13.57
C PRO A 118 -6.57 -1.94 14.02
N ILE A 119 -6.96 -1.27 15.09
CA ILE A 119 -6.14 -0.25 15.77
C ILE A 119 -5.43 -0.86 16.99
N GLU A 120 -5.98 -1.92 17.56
CA GLU A 120 -5.45 -2.59 18.76
C GLU A 120 -4.42 -3.67 18.41
N ALA A 121 -3.31 -3.67 19.13
CA ALA A 121 -2.23 -4.63 18.99
C ALA A 121 -2.23 -5.67 20.14
N SER A 122 -3.38 -6.29 20.43
CA SER A 122 -3.47 -7.42 21.36
C SER A 122 -3.63 -8.74 20.63
N ALA A 123 -3.13 -9.82 21.24
CA ALA A 123 -3.20 -11.17 20.65
C ALA A 123 -4.66 -11.63 20.51
N ASP A 124 -5.49 -11.38 21.52
CA ASP A 124 -6.91 -11.73 21.53
C ASP A 124 -7.66 -11.00 20.41
N TYR A 125 -7.37 -9.70 20.24
CA TYR A 125 -7.93 -8.92 19.14
C TYR A 125 -7.50 -9.49 17.78
N ALA A 126 -6.20 -9.78 17.60
CA ALA A 126 -5.69 -10.33 16.34
C ALA A 126 -6.37 -11.66 15.99
N GLN A 127 -6.61 -12.53 16.98
CA GLN A 127 -7.32 -13.78 16.79
C GLN A 127 -8.79 -13.58 16.40
N SER A 128 -9.47 -12.64 17.05
CA SER A 128 -10.86 -12.25 16.70
C SER A 128 -10.94 -11.73 15.28
N PHE A 129 -10.04 -10.82 14.89
CA PHE A 129 -9.97 -10.27 13.54
C PHE A 129 -9.70 -11.33 12.49
N LEU A 130 -8.74 -12.23 12.71
CA LEU A 130 -8.48 -13.35 11.80
C LEU A 130 -9.70 -14.28 11.66
N SER A 131 -10.47 -14.47 12.73
CA SER A 131 -11.69 -15.28 12.70
C SER A 131 -12.77 -14.61 11.85
N GLN A 132 -12.96 -13.29 12.00
CA GLN A 132 -13.86 -12.48 11.16
C GLN A 132 -13.49 -12.55 9.68
N LEU A 133 -12.19 -12.45 9.35
CA LEU A 133 -11.71 -12.56 7.97
C LEU A 133 -12.02 -13.95 7.38
N LYS A 134 -11.74 -15.02 8.14
CA LYS A 134 -12.01 -16.39 7.71
C LYS A 134 -13.50 -16.69 7.54
N GLU A 135 -14.36 -16.10 8.36
CA GLU A 135 -15.81 -16.23 8.20
C GLU A 135 -16.27 -15.66 6.84
N LYS A 136 -15.65 -14.57 6.37
CA LYS A 136 -16.02 -13.91 5.12
C LYS A 136 -15.47 -14.60 3.87
N ILE A 137 -14.23 -15.06 3.88
CA ILE A 137 -13.59 -15.61 2.66
C ILE A 137 -13.14 -17.07 2.76
N GLY A 138 -13.25 -17.71 3.92
CA GLY A 138 -12.75 -19.06 4.15
C GLY A 138 -11.23 -19.08 4.30
N ASP A 139 -10.57 -19.97 3.59
CA ASP A 139 -9.12 -20.14 3.67
C ASP A 139 -8.38 -18.91 3.11
N ILE A 140 -7.62 -18.27 4.01
CA ILE A 140 -6.75 -17.14 3.69
C ILE A 140 -5.39 -17.70 3.29
N SER A 141 -4.96 -17.35 2.07
CA SER A 141 -3.67 -17.76 1.52
C SER A 141 -2.64 -16.64 1.53
N HIS A 142 -3.08 -15.38 1.48
CA HIS A 142 -2.20 -14.23 1.36
C HIS A 142 -2.72 -13.03 2.14
N PHE A 143 -1.79 -12.29 2.72
CA PHE A 143 -1.97 -10.92 3.18
C PHE A 143 -1.09 -10.01 2.32
N ILE A 144 -1.65 -8.91 1.82
CA ILE A 144 -0.94 -7.91 1.02
C ILE A 144 -1.03 -6.58 1.74
N ALA A 145 0.09 -5.88 1.90
CA ALA A 145 0.11 -4.50 2.37
C ALA A 145 0.42 -3.57 1.17
N ILE A 146 -0.40 -2.53 0.98
CA ILE A 146 -0.23 -1.54 -0.08
C ILE A 146 -0.36 -0.16 0.55
N GLU A 147 0.75 0.59 0.60
CA GLU A 147 0.82 1.88 1.30
C GLU A 147 0.14 1.82 2.68
N LYS A 148 0.51 0.79 3.44
CA LYS A 148 0.06 0.59 4.81
C LYS A 148 1.22 0.94 5.72
N CYS A 149 0.99 1.86 6.66
CA CYS A 149 1.99 2.17 7.67
C CYS A 149 2.40 0.90 8.42
N GLY A 150 3.69 0.55 8.35
CA GLY A 150 4.29 -0.43 9.24
C GLY A 150 4.42 0.15 10.66
N PRO A 151 4.70 -0.69 11.67
CA PRO A 151 5.04 -0.19 12.99
C PRO A 151 6.23 0.76 12.86
N SER A 152 6.06 2.00 13.34
CA SER A 152 7.18 2.91 13.49
C SER A 152 8.24 2.25 14.36
N HIS A 153 9.50 2.55 14.07
CA HIS A 153 10.55 2.35 15.05
C HIS A 153 10.11 2.97 16.39
N LEU A 154 10.30 2.26 17.50
CA LEU A 154 10.18 2.85 18.83
C LEU A 154 11.11 4.06 18.91
N PRO A 155 10.87 5.04 19.79
CA PRO A 155 11.83 6.12 20.03
C PRO A 155 13.26 5.60 20.28
N ALA A 156 13.40 4.39 20.83
CA ALA A 156 14.67 3.69 21.04
C ALA A 156 15.31 3.09 19.78
N SER A 157 14.56 2.85 18.70
CA SER A 157 15.05 2.33 17.42
C SER A 157 15.11 3.37 16.30
N ILE A 158 14.75 4.63 16.60
CA ILE A 158 15.01 5.78 15.76
C ILE A 158 16.35 6.38 16.23
N PRO A 159 17.49 6.21 15.53
CA PRO A 159 18.60 7.13 15.72
C PRO A 159 18.04 8.54 15.48
N GLU A 160 18.21 9.43 16.45
CA GLU A 160 17.72 10.81 16.49
C GLU A 160 17.31 11.33 15.10
N GLN A 161 16.00 11.44 14.84
CA GLN A 161 15.52 12.02 13.59
C GLN A 161 15.95 13.48 13.57
N ASN A 162 17.09 13.74 12.94
CA ASN A 162 17.60 15.08 12.76
C ASN A 162 16.78 15.72 11.64
N ILE A 163 15.65 16.31 12.01
CA ILE A 163 14.78 17.07 11.12
C ILE A 163 15.59 18.15 10.39
N SER A 164 16.60 18.73 11.05
CA SER A 164 17.52 19.66 10.39
C SER A 164 18.27 18.98 9.24
N ALA A 165 18.81 17.77 9.43
CA ALA A 165 19.49 17.02 8.37
C ALA A 165 18.55 16.59 7.22
N PHE A 166 17.29 16.24 7.51
CA PHE A 166 16.29 15.98 6.47
C PHE A 166 15.94 17.27 5.70
N LEU A 167 15.79 18.38 6.41
CA LEU A 167 15.56 19.68 5.78
C LEU A 167 16.80 20.13 4.97
N ASP A 168 18.00 19.95 5.47
CA ASP A 168 19.26 20.30 4.78
C ASP A 168 19.50 19.43 3.54
N SER A 169 18.97 18.21 3.52
CA SER A 169 19.02 17.31 2.35
C SER A 169 17.84 17.48 1.39
N THR A 170 16.84 18.29 1.75
CA THR A 170 15.75 18.70 0.84
C THR A 170 16.05 20.06 0.26
N ASP A 171 16.09 20.16 -1.07
CA ASP A 171 16.36 21.41 -1.76
C ASP A 171 15.37 22.50 -1.28
N VAL A 172 15.92 23.64 -0.85
CA VAL A 172 15.16 24.80 -0.39
C VAL A 172 14.14 25.24 -1.43
N SER A 173 14.44 25.07 -2.72
CA SER A 173 13.56 25.41 -3.84
C SER A 173 12.28 24.56 -3.91
N SER A 174 12.26 23.42 -3.21
CA SER A 174 11.19 22.42 -3.18
C SER A 174 10.27 22.57 -1.97
N ARG A 175 10.66 23.36 -0.97
CA ARG A 175 9.91 23.51 0.28
C ARG A 175 8.63 24.31 0.03
N GLY A 176 7.49 23.83 0.53
CA GLY A 176 6.19 24.48 0.38
C GLY A 176 5.52 24.30 -0.99
N LYS A 177 6.12 23.52 -1.89
CA LYS A 177 5.54 23.16 -3.19
C LYS A 177 4.87 21.79 -3.12
N ILE A 178 3.83 21.62 -3.94
CA ILE A 178 3.22 20.31 -4.20
C ILE A 178 3.82 19.83 -5.52
N LEU A 179 4.68 18.82 -5.44
CA LEU A 179 5.31 18.22 -6.61
C LEU A 179 4.59 16.91 -6.96
N THR A 180 4.31 16.71 -8.24
CA THR A 180 3.90 15.40 -8.77
C THR A 180 4.99 14.37 -8.54
N MET A 181 4.65 13.08 -8.70
CA MET A 181 5.60 11.96 -8.67
C MET A 181 6.78 12.13 -9.66
N SER A 182 6.63 12.94 -10.71
CA SER A 182 7.70 13.27 -11.67
C SER A 182 8.45 14.57 -11.34
N GLY A 183 8.29 15.13 -10.15
CA GLY A 183 8.93 16.37 -9.72
C GLY A 183 8.33 17.65 -10.31
N LYS A 184 7.21 17.57 -11.04
CA LYS A 184 6.55 18.75 -11.61
C LYS A 184 5.75 19.47 -10.53
N ASP A 185 5.99 20.76 -10.37
CA ASP A 185 5.22 21.65 -9.50
C ASP A 185 3.78 21.81 -10.00
N ILE A 186 2.81 21.65 -9.08
CA ILE A 186 1.38 21.84 -9.32
C ILE A 186 0.75 22.82 -8.33
N THR A 187 1.57 23.59 -7.63
CA THR A 187 1.11 24.79 -6.89
C THR A 187 0.92 26.00 -7.78
#